data_AF-A0A915ESF4-F1
#
_entry.id   AF-A0A915ESF4-F1
#
_cell.length_a   1.000
_cell.length_b   1.000
_cell.length_c   1.000
_cell.angle_alpha   90.00
_cell.angle_beta   90.00
_cell.angle_gamma   90.00
#
_symmetry.space_group_name_H-M   'P 1'
#
loop_
_entity.id
_entity.type
_entity.pdbx_description
1 polymer ?
#
loop_
_entity_poly.entity_id
_entity_poly.type
_entity_poly.pdbx_seq_one_letter_code
_entity_poly.pdbx_strand_id
1 'polypeptide(L)'
;MRHQPLWECFNTEREQLQVRLTKRIKENMQSLIGNPESADLLLVAADGRKLAAHLCILRQRAPVFFHRYIQPTFDATPRDHTSKQPILEVAVVT
;
A
#
# COMPACT_ATOMS: atom_id res chain seq x y z
N MET A 1 -40.14 6.97 22.67
CA MET A 1 -38.91 6.58 23.42
C MET A 1 -38.49 5.11 23.18
N ARG A 2 -38.55 4.55 21.96
CA ARG A 2 -38.14 3.14 21.68
C ARG A 2 -36.93 2.98 20.74
N HIS A 3 -36.35 4.08 20.24
CA HIS A 3 -35.28 4.04 19.21
C HIS A 3 -33.88 4.32 19.74
N GLN A 4 -33.75 4.97 20.90
CA GLN A 4 -32.47 5.33 21.49
C GLN A 4 -31.58 4.11 21.84
N PRO A 5 -32.12 3.00 22.41
CA PRO A 5 -31.30 1.82 22.72
C PRO A 5 -30.85 1.07 21.47
N LEU A 6 -31.71 1.03 20.44
CA LEU A 6 -31.38 0.37 19.15
C LEU A 6 -30.28 1.12 18.40
N TRP A 7 -30.31 2.45 18.44
CA TRP A 7 -29.28 3.28 17.83
C TRP A 7 -27.92 3.14 18.53
N GLU A 8 -27.92 3.06 19.87
CA GLU A 8 -26.70 2.84 20.66
C GLU A 8 -26.10 1.45 20.40
N CYS A 9 -26.91 0.39 20.36
CA CYS A 9 -26.46 -0.95 19.98
C CYS A 9 -25.87 -0.98 18.57
N PHE A 10 -26.55 -0.38 17.59
CA PHE A 10 -26.06 -0.30 16.22
C PHE A 10 -24.71 0.43 16.12
N ASN A 11 -24.57 1.59 16.78
CA ASN A 11 -23.30 2.33 16.76
C ASN A 11 -22.17 1.54 17.42
N THR A 12 -22.47 0.86 18.53
CA THR A 12 -21.49 0.02 19.24
C THR A 12 -21.00 -1.12 18.35
N GLU A 13 -21.91 -1.85 17.69
CA GLU A 13 -21.54 -2.92 16.75
C GLU A 13 -20.75 -2.38 15.55
N ARG A 14 -21.15 -1.22 15.03
CA ARG A 14 -20.47 -0.57 13.92
C ARG A 14 -19.04 -0.15 14.28
N GLU A 15 -18.82 0.40 15.47
CA GLU A 15 -17.48 0.72 15.98
C GLU A 15 -16.64 -0.54 16.17
N GLN A 16 -17.20 -1.60 16.77
CA GLN A 16 -16.49 -2.87 16.92
C GLN A 16 -16.09 -3.45 15.56
N LEU A 17 -16.99 -3.40 14.57
CA LEU A 17 -16.70 -3.83 13.21
C LEU A 17 -15.56 -3.02 12.59
N GLN A 18 -15.59 -1.69 12.73
CA GLN A 18 -14.51 -0.81 12.24
C GLN A 18 -13.17 -1.13 12.89
N VAL A 19 -13.13 -1.37 14.21
CA VAL A 19 -11.91 -1.74 14.92
C VAL A 19 -11.36 -3.08 14.41
N ARG A 20 -12.20 -4.11 14.28
CA ARG A 20 -11.79 -5.42 13.76
C ARG A 20 -11.29 -5.35 12.32
N LEU A 21 -12.02 -4.62 11.47
CA LEU A 21 -11.65 -4.44 10.07
C LEU A 21 -10.32 -3.70 9.94
N THR A 22 -10.15 -2.61 10.68
CA THR A 22 -8.91 -1.82 10.69
C THR A 22 -7.73 -2.66 11.16
N LYS A 23 -7.92 -3.45 12.23
CA LYS A 23 -6.89 -4.40 12.71
C LYS A 23 -6.50 -5.38 11.60
N ARG A 24 -7.47 -6.00 10.94
CA ARG A 24 -7.22 -6.99 9.88
C ARG A 24 -6.53 -6.38 8.66
N ILE A 25 -6.97 -5.19 8.22
CA ILE A 25 -6.33 -4.47 7.10
C ILE A 25 -4.87 -4.14 7.47
N LYS A 26 -4.62 -3.68 8.69
CA LYS A 26 -3.27 -3.37 9.16
C LYS A 26 -2.37 -4.61 9.15
N GLU A 27 -2.84 -5.73 9.68
CA GLU A 27 -2.10 -7.00 9.69
C GLU A 27 -1.79 -7.47 8.27
N ASN A 28 -2.79 -7.44 7.37
CA ASN A 28 -2.60 -7.81 5.97
C ASN A 28 -1.58 -6.89 5.28
N MET A 29 -1.69 -5.57 5.45
CA MET A 29 -0.73 -4.62 4.88
C MET A 29 0.68 -4.80 5.45
N GLN A 30 0.80 -5.17 6.73
CA GLN A 30 2.08 -5.50 7.34
C GLN A 30 2.70 -6.76 6.72
N SER A 31 1.90 -7.79 6.42
CA SER A 31 2.40 -9.00 5.77
C SER A 31 2.89 -8.79 4.32
N LEU A 32 2.50 -7.68 3.68
CA LEU A 32 3.00 -7.32 2.37
C LEU A 32 4.41 -6.70 2.44
N ILE A 33 4.78 -6.08 3.56
CA ILE A 33 6.09 -5.41 3.68
C ILE A 33 7.22 -6.44 3.52
N GLY A 34 8.00 -6.29 2.46
CA GLY A 34 9.11 -7.20 2.13
C GLY A 34 8.69 -8.51 1.49
N ASN A 35 7.40 -8.73 1.19
CA ASN A 35 6.93 -9.90 0.46
C ASN A 35 7.16 -9.70 -1.06
N PRO A 36 8.03 -10.50 -1.70
CA PRO A 36 8.35 -10.34 -3.11
C PRO A 36 7.27 -10.87 -4.06
N GLU A 37 6.39 -11.78 -3.63
CA GLU A 37 5.44 -12.47 -4.51
C GLU A 37 4.36 -11.54 -5.07
N SER A 38 4.06 -10.48 -4.35
CA SER A 38 3.00 -9.51 -4.68
C SER A 38 3.54 -8.11 -4.94
N ALA A 39 4.87 -7.96 -5.03
CA ALA A 39 5.51 -6.67 -5.23
C ALA A 39 5.18 -6.11 -6.62
N ASP A 40 4.78 -4.84 -6.65
CA ASP A 40 4.57 -4.05 -7.88
C ASP A 40 5.74 -3.08 -8.15
N LEU A 41 6.73 -3.05 -7.24
CA LEU A 41 7.91 -2.20 -7.29
C LEU A 41 9.17 -2.93 -6.77
N LEU A 42 10.29 -2.76 -7.45
CA LEU A 42 11.64 -3.07 -6.95
C LEU A 42 12.43 -1.78 -6.80
N LEU A 43 12.89 -1.51 -5.57
CA LEU A 43 13.85 -0.45 -5.29
C LEU A 43 15.26 -0.99 -5.56
N VAL A 44 16.01 -0.33 -6.43
CA VAL A 44 17.37 -0.72 -6.79
C VAL A 44 18.34 0.25 -6.12
N ALA A 45 19.18 -0.27 -5.23
CA ALA A 45 20.23 0.48 -4.56
C ALA A 45 21.43 0.70 -5.50
N ALA A 46 22.31 1.65 -5.14
CA ALA A 46 23.50 1.96 -5.93
C ALA A 46 24.49 0.78 -6.07
N ASP A 47 24.47 -0.16 -5.11
CA ASP A 47 25.26 -1.40 -5.15
C ASP A 47 24.60 -2.51 -5.99
N GLY A 48 23.45 -2.22 -6.64
CA GLY A 48 22.69 -3.16 -7.46
C GLY A 48 21.74 -4.07 -6.67
N ARG A 49 21.69 -3.98 -5.34
CA ARG A 49 20.73 -4.77 -4.55
C ARG A 49 19.30 -4.31 -4.81
N LYS A 50 18.39 -5.28 -4.87
CA LYS A 50 16.96 -5.04 -5.11
C LYS A 50 16.15 -5.32 -3.85
N LEU A 51 15.25 -4.41 -3.51
CA LEU A 51 14.29 -4.54 -2.43
C LEU A 51 12.87 -4.52 -2.99
N ALA A 52 12.13 -5.60 -2.74
CA ALA A 52 10.73 -5.69 -3.08
C ALA A 52 9.87 -4.75 -2.22
N ALA A 53 9.00 -4.00 -2.88
CA ALA A 53 8.15 -3.00 -2.26
C ALA A 53 6.78 -2.91 -2.94
N HIS A 54 5.88 -2.14 -2.33
CA HIS A 54 4.51 -1.94 -2.79
C HIS A 54 4.22 -0.45 -2.93
N LEU A 55 3.80 -0.03 -4.13
CA LEU A 55 3.49 1.36 -4.47
C LEU A 55 2.46 1.96 -3.51
N CYS A 56 1.41 1.20 -3.18
CA CYS A 56 0.35 1.66 -2.29
C CYS A 56 0.85 1.95 -0.86
N ILE A 57 1.79 1.14 -0.36
CA ILE A 57 2.38 1.31 0.97
C ILE A 57 3.29 2.53 0.98
N LEU A 58 4.21 2.65 0.01
CA LEU A 58 5.13 3.78 -0.06
C LEU A 58 4.40 5.10 -0.27
N ARG A 59 3.40 5.15 -1.14
CA ARG A 59 2.60 6.36 -1.39
C ARG A 59 1.95 6.89 -0.11
N GLN A 60 1.47 5.99 0.75
CA GLN A 60 0.79 6.38 1.99
C GLN A 60 1.75 6.61 3.18
N ARG A 61 2.80 5.80 3.30
CA ARG A 61 3.69 5.80 4.48
C ARG A 61 4.95 6.64 4.30
N ALA A 62 5.39 6.84 3.07
CA ALA A 62 6.57 7.63 2.73
C ALA A 62 6.27 8.55 1.53
N PRO A 63 5.25 9.44 1.63
CA PRO A 63 4.78 10.22 0.49
C PRO A 63 5.90 11.07 -0.11
N VAL A 64 6.74 11.72 0.71
CA VAL A 64 7.85 12.54 0.20
C VAL A 64 8.83 11.70 -0.63
N PHE A 65 9.20 10.51 -0.13
CA PHE A 65 10.05 9.56 -0.85
C PHE A 65 9.41 9.11 -2.16
N PHE A 66 8.11 8.78 -2.12
CA PHE A 66 7.36 8.35 -3.30
C PHE A 66 7.37 9.42 -4.39
N HIS A 67 7.00 10.66 -4.06
CA HIS A 67 6.94 11.76 -5.04
C HIS A 67 8.33 12.09 -5.60
N ARG A 68 9.38 12.00 -4.76
CA ARG A 68 10.74 12.35 -5.18
C ARG A 68 11.39 11.30 -6.08
N TYR A 69 11.26 10.03 -5.73
CA TYR A 69 12.06 8.95 -6.33
C TYR A 69 11.24 8.02 -7.21
N ILE A 70 9.99 7.74 -6.86
CA ILE A 70 9.19 6.69 -7.50
C ILE A 70 8.29 7.26 -8.58
N GLN A 71 7.60 8.37 -8.28
CA GLN A 71 6.61 8.95 -9.15
C GLN A 71 7.14 9.37 -10.54
N PRO A 72 8.34 9.95 -10.69
CA PRO A 72 8.86 10.30 -12.02
C PRO A 72 8.98 9.08 -12.94
N THR A 73 9.46 7.95 -12.43
CA THR A 73 9.59 6.71 -13.21
C THR A 73 8.23 6.07 -13.46
N PHE A 74 7.34 6.08 -12.45
CA PHE A 74 5.98 5.57 -12.58
C PHE A 74 5.18 6.31 -13.68
N ASP A 75 5.31 7.63 -13.74
CA ASP A 75 4.62 8.47 -14.73
C ASP A 75 5.23 8.33 -16.14
N ALA A 76 6.54 8.07 -16.23
CA ALA A 76 7.24 7.83 -17.49
C ALA A 76 7.03 6.42 -18.07
N THR A 77 6.57 5.46 -17.25
CA THR A 77 6.39 4.06 -17.67
C THR A 77 5.09 3.91 -18.49
N PRO A 78 5.16 3.46 -19.75
CA PRO A 78 3.97 3.24 -20.57
C PRO A 78 3.08 2.17 -19.93
N ARG A 79 1.80 2.50 -19.72
CA ARG A 79 0.81 1.52 -19.25
C ARG A 79 0.28 0.76 -20.45
N ASP A 80 0.92 -0.35 -20.78
CA ASP A 80 0.35 -1.26 -21.76
C ASP A 80 -0.80 -2.03 -21.10
N HIS A 81 -2.03 -1.83 -21.58
CA HIS A 81 -3.24 -2.39 -20.98
C HIS A 81 -3.43 -3.88 -21.30
N THR A 82 -2.52 -4.46 -22.09
CA THR A 82 -2.70 -5.75 -22.76
C THR A 82 -1.86 -6.89 -22.18
N SER A 83 -0.93 -6.61 -21.26
CA SER A 83 -0.08 -7.62 -20.61
C SER A 83 -0.02 -7.45 -19.09
N LYS A 84 0.33 -8.52 -18.35
CA LYS A 84 0.68 -8.43 -16.94
C LYS A 84 1.68 -7.29 -16.77
N GLN A 85 1.30 -6.23 -16.07
CA GLN A 85 2.18 -5.06 -15.92
C GLN A 85 3.52 -5.52 -15.35
N PRO A 86 4.64 -5.20 -16.01
CA PRO A 86 5.95 -5.57 -15.50
C PRO A 86 6.16 -4.87 -14.13
N ILE A 87 6.86 -5.56 -13.22
CA ILE A 87 7.25 -4.97 -11.94
C ILE A 87 8.09 -3.72 -12.23
N LEU A 88 7.72 -2.59 -11.63
CA LEU A 88 8.43 -1.34 -11.85
C LEU A 88 9.79 -1.39 -11.13
N GLU A 89 10.90 -1.17 -11.83
CA GLU A 89 12.22 -1.03 -11.20
C GLU A 89 12.61 0.43 -11.08
N VAL A 90 12.96 0.89 -9.88
CA VAL A 90 13.35 2.28 -9.63
C VAL A 90 14.68 2.32 -8.90
N ALA A 91 15.68 2.93 -9.54
CA ALA A 91 16.94 3.24 -8.89
C ALA A 91 16.75 4.37 -7.87
N VAL A 92 17.17 4.14 -6.63
CA VAL A 92 17.12 5.13 -5.55
C VAL A 92 18.55 5.56 -5.25
N VAL A 93 18.91 6.76 -5.68
CA VAL A 93 20.20 7.38 -5.36
C VAL A 93 19.96 8.35 -4.21
N THR A 94 20.41 7.97 -3.02
CA THR A 94 20.40 8.80 -1.80
C THR A 94 21.68 9.60 -1.69
#